data_AF-A0A920LTJ2-F1
#
_entry.id   AF-A0A920LTJ2-F1
#
_cell.length_a   1.000
_cell.length_b   1.000
_cell.length_c   1.000
_cell.angle_alpha   90.00
_cell.angle_beta   90.00
_cell.angle_gamma   90.00
#
_symmetry.space_group_name_H-M   'P 1'
#
loop_
_entity.id
_entity.type
_entity.pdbx_description
1 polymer ?
#
loop_
_entity_poly.entity_id
_entity_poly.type
_entity_poly.pdbx_seq_one_letter_code
_entity_poly.pdbx_strand_id
1 'polypeptide(L)'
;MLKTSNNLWVDNEYVEGWYKALSTRCPTSIHVIHHLLSVLPPSNSLSEALHMDFQIACKMMRRDDFSEGVRAVLIDKDHSPIWSPDKIDFITENEIENIFKFDQSLRLYDMK
;
A
#
# COMPACT_ATOMS: atom_id res chain seq x y z
N MET A 1 10.46 6.73 18.62
CA MET A 1 11.81 6.19 18.32
C MET A 1 12.23 5.30 19.48
N LEU A 2 11.98 3.99 19.37
CA LEU A 2 12.22 3.03 20.46
C LEU A 2 13.72 2.77 20.58
N LYS A 3 14.31 3.17 21.72
CA LYS A 3 15.62 2.68 22.17
C LYS A 3 15.36 1.41 22.99
N THR A 4 15.74 0.25 22.46
CA THR A 4 15.84 -0.98 23.24
C THR A 4 17.17 -1.67 22.96
N SER A 5 17.76 -2.09 24.06
CA SER A 5 19.08 -2.68 24.27
C SER A 5 19.30 -3.96 23.44
N ASN A 6 20.54 -4.16 22.98
CA ASN A 6 21.00 -5.16 22.00
C ASN A 6 20.46 -4.96 20.58
N ASN A 7 21.13 -4.05 19.87
CA ASN A 7 20.93 -3.72 18.45
C ASN A 7 21.30 -4.89 17.52
N LEU A 8 20.45 -5.93 17.45
CA LEU A 8 20.49 -6.98 16.41
C LEU A 8 20.14 -6.45 15.01
N TRP A 9 19.72 -5.18 14.92
CA TRP A 9 19.30 -4.50 13.70
C TRP A 9 20.38 -3.58 13.12
N VAL A 10 21.47 -3.34 13.85
CA VAL A 10 22.60 -2.53 13.36
C VAL A 10 23.51 -3.47 12.56
N ASP A 11 23.80 -3.09 11.32
CA ASP A 11 24.61 -3.83 10.35
C ASP A 11 23.99 -5.16 9.85
N ASN A 12 22.67 -5.23 9.73
CA ASN A 12 21.98 -6.35 9.08
C ASN A 12 21.68 -6.02 7.61
N GLU A 13 22.31 -6.74 6.67
CA GLU A 13 22.16 -6.53 5.23
C GLU A 13 20.71 -6.65 4.74
N TYR A 14 19.88 -7.47 5.39
CA TYR A 14 18.47 -7.62 5.05
C TYR A 14 17.65 -6.39 5.46
N VAL A 15 17.98 -5.80 6.61
CA VAL A 15 17.28 -4.61 7.12
C VAL A 15 17.55 -3.42 6.21
N GLU A 16 18.80 -3.22 5.82
CA GLU A 16 19.17 -2.16 4.87
C GLU A 16 18.51 -2.39 3.50
N GLY A 17 18.50 -3.65 3.04
CA GLY A 17 17.82 -4.06 1.82
C GLY A 17 16.32 -3.74 1.84
N TRP A 18 15.62 -4.07 2.92
CA TRP A 18 14.19 -3.77 3.09
C TRP A 18 13.92 -2.28 3.21
N TYR A 19 14.72 -1.56 3.99
CA TYR A 19 14.59 -0.11 4.13
C TYR A 19 14.70 0.58 2.78
N LYS A 20 15.74 0.28 2.00
CA LYS A 20 15.93 0.79 0.64
C LYS A 20 14.79 0.39 -0.30
N ALA A 21 14.32 -0.86 -0.20
CA ALA A 21 13.25 -1.37 -1.04
C ALA A 21 11.91 -0.66 -0.77
N LEU A 22 11.62 -0.30 0.48
CA LEU A 22 10.39 0.37 0.89
C LEU A 22 10.47 1.89 0.73
N SER A 23 11.62 2.51 1.01
CA SER A 23 11.81 3.97 0.94
C SER A 23 11.68 4.55 -0.47
N THR A 24 11.69 3.69 -1.49
CA THR A 24 11.56 4.07 -2.91
C THR A 24 10.15 3.83 -3.47
N ARG A 25 9.21 3.31 -2.66
CA ARG A 25 7.84 2.98 -3.08
C ARG A 25 6.84 4.03 -2.60
N CYS A 26 5.64 3.99 -3.17
CA CYS A 26 4.54 4.84 -2.76
C CYS A 26 4.21 4.60 -1.27
N PRO A 27 4.34 5.62 -0.40
CA PRO A 27 4.04 5.51 1.03
C PRO A 27 2.59 5.08 1.31
N THR A 28 1.63 5.53 0.49
CA THR A 28 0.23 5.15 0.65
C THR A 28 0.01 3.67 0.35
N SER A 29 0.59 3.15 -0.72
CA SER A 29 0.48 1.73 -1.05
C SER A 29 1.04 0.83 0.05
N ILE A 30 2.15 1.24 0.69
CA ILE A 30 2.72 0.52 1.84
C ILE A 30 1.75 0.49 3.02
N HIS A 31 1.11 1.61 3.35
CA HIS A 31 0.12 1.63 4.43
C HIS A 31 -1.12 0.79 4.11
N VAL A 32 -1.61 0.84 2.88
CA VAL A 32 -2.78 0.08 2.45
C VAL A 32 -2.52 -1.42 2.57
N ILE A 33 -1.39 -1.91 2.07
CA ILE A 33 -1.07 -3.34 2.18
C ILE A 33 -0.83 -3.75 3.64
N HIS A 34 -0.19 -2.90 4.44
CA HIS A 34 -0.02 -3.16 5.87
C HIS A 34 -1.35 -3.25 6.60
N HIS A 35 -2.29 -2.33 6.34
CA HIS A 35 -3.63 -2.35 6.92
C HIS A 35 -4.42 -3.60 6.50
N LEU A 36 -4.38 -3.95 5.21
CA LEU A 36 -5.04 -5.15 4.69
C LEU A 36 -4.53 -6.44 5.38
N LEU A 37 -3.21 -6.55 5.59
CA LEU A 37 -2.59 -7.76 6.15
C LEU A 37 -2.58 -7.83 7.67
N SER A 38 -2.55 -6.68 8.35
CA SER A 38 -2.26 -6.61 9.80
C SER A 38 -3.44 -6.13 10.65
N VAL A 39 -4.42 -5.46 10.04
CA VAL A 39 -5.56 -4.86 10.76
C VAL A 39 -6.87 -5.57 10.43
N LEU A 40 -7.09 -5.92 9.16
CA LEU A 40 -8.33 -6.60 8.75
C LEU A 40 -8.29 -8.10 9.06
N PRO A 41 -9.46 -8.71 9.35
CA PRO A 41 -9.56 -10.15 9.45
C PRO A 41 -9.29 -10.80 8.08
N PRO A 42 -8.75 -12.03 8.04
CA PRO A 42 -8.64 -12.79 6.81
C PRO A 42 -10.01 -12.99 6.14
N SER A 43 -10.04 -12.93 4.81
CA SER A 43 -11.25 -13.28 4.05
C SER A 43 -11.57 -14.77 4.19
N ASN A 44 -12.85 -15.11 4.22
CA ASN A 44 -13.33 -16.49 4.39
C ASN A 44 -13.34 -17.28 3.07
N SER A 45 -13.18 -16.59 1.93
CA SER A 45 -13.14 -17.21 0.61
C SER A 45 -12.32 -16.39 -0.38
N LEU A 46 -11.92 -17.03 -1.48
CA LEU A 46 -11.28 -16.34 -2.61
C LEU A 46 -12.19 -15.25 -3.20
N SER A 47 -13.49 -15.53 -3.31
CA SER A 47 -14.48 -14.58 -3.83
C SER A 47 -14.56 -13.32 -2.96
N GLU A 48 -14.54 -13.48 -1.64
CA GLU A 48 -14.50 -12.36 -0.69
C GLU A 48 -13.20 -11.56 -0.82
N ALA A 49 -12.04 -12.24 -0.89
CA ALA A 49 -10.74 -11.59 -1.05
C ALA A 49 -10.67 -10.77 -2.35
N LEU A 50 -11.07 -11.36 -3.49
CA LEU A 50 -11.06 -10.69 -4.79
C LEU A 50 -12.05 -9.52 -4.85
N HIS A 51 -13.19 -9.64 -4.17
CA HIS A 51 -14.14 -8.54 -4.09
C HIS A 51 -13.57 -7.36 -3.28
N MET A 52 -12.87 -7.65 -2.17
CA MET A 52 -12.16 -6.64 -1.39
C MET A 52 -11.06 -5.96 -2.20
N ASP A 53 -10.19 -6.75 -2.84
CA ASP A 53 -9.10 -6.28 -3.68
C ASP A 53 -9.61 -5.41 -4.84
N PHE A 54 -10.73 -5.79 -5.45
CA PHE A 54 -11.35 -5.00 -6.52
C PHE A 54 -11.76 -3.60 -6.05
N GLN A 55 -12.37 -3.49 -4.87
CA GLN A 55 -12.78 -2.19 -4.33
C GLN A 55 -11.58 -1.33 -3.93
N ILE A 56 -10.55 -1.95 -3.33
CA ILE A 56 -9.28 -1.28 -3.01
C ILE A 56 -8.62 -0.78 -4.29
N ALA A 57 -8.49 -1.63 -5.31
CA ALA A 57 -7.92 -1.28 -6.61
C ALA A 57 -8.67 -0.10 -7.25
N CYS A 58 -10.01 -0.12 -7.26
CA CYS A 58 -10.83 0.98 -7.75
C CYS A 58 -10.52 2.32 -7.06
N LYS A 59 -10.29 2.32 -5.75
CA LYS A 59 -9.94 3.54 -5.00
C LYS A 59 -8.50 3.96 -5.24
N MET A 60 -7.56 3.01 -5.26
CA MET A 60 -6.14 3.27 -5.49
C MET A 60 -5.89 3.83 -6.90
N MET A 61 -6.59 3.32 -7.92
CA MET A 61 -6.50 3.82 -9.30
C MET A 61 -6.94 5.29 -9.46
N ARG A 62 -7.73 5.82 -8.53
CA ARG A 62 -8.18 7.23 -8.55
C ARG A 62 -7.18 8.18 -7.89
N ARG A 63 -6.13 7.66 -7.25
CA ARG A 63 -5.08 8.48 -6.64
C ARG A 63 -4.03 8.86 -7.68
N ASP A 64 -3.46 10.04 -7.53
CA ASP A 64 -2.37 10.52 -8.39
C ASP A 64 -1.16 9.59 -8.37
N ASP A 65 -0.88 8.95 -7.23
CA ASP A 65 0.20 7.97 -7.08
C ASP A 65 0.10 6.80 -8.07
N PHE A 66 -1.11 6.38 -8.45
CA PHE A 66 -1.26 5.30 -9.42
C PHE A 66 -0.76 5.73 -10.80
N SER A 67 -1.24 6.88 -11.27
CA SER A 67 -0.81 7.47 -12.54
C SER A 67 0.67 7.79 -12.55
N GLU A 68 1.21 8.29 -11.43
CA GLU A 68 2.63 8.60 -11.29
C GLU A 68 3.50 7.34 -11.31
N GLY A 69 3.08 6.28 -10.63
CA GLY A 69 3.78 5.00 -10.68
C GLY A 69 3.81 4.41 -12.09
N VAL A 70 2.68 4.50 -12.81
CA VAL A 70 2.60 4.11 -14.22
C VAL A 70 3.52 4.98 -15.07
N ARG A 71 3.54 6.30 -14.87
CA ARG A 71 4.42 7.22 -15.59
C ARG A 71 5.89 6.84 -15.39
N ALA A 72 6.34 6.73 -14.14
CA ALA A 72 7.73 6.49 -13.78
C ALA A 72 8.26 5.11 -14.25
N VAL A 73 7.40 4.10 -14.33
CA VAL A 73 7.82 2.72 -14.65
C VAL A 73 7.53 2.35 -16.12
N LEU A 74 6.40 2.78 -16.69
CA LEU A 74 5.92 2.29 -17.98
C LEU A 74 5.98 3.34 -19.09
N ILE A 75 5.77 4.63 -18.78
CA ILE A 75 5.72 5.70 -19.79
C ILE A 75 7.11 6.33 -19.98
N ASP A 76 7.57 7.08 -18.98
CA ASP A 76 8.83 7.82 -19.05
C ASP A 76 10.03 6.93 -18.69
N LYS A 77 9.79 5.88 -17.88
CA LYS A 77 10.79 4.88 -17.47
C LYS A 77 12.01 5.50 -16.76
N ASP A 78 11.79 6.61 -16.05
CA ASP A 78 12.82 7.31 -15.29
C ASP A 78 13.09 6.67 -13.91
N HIS A 79 12.22 5.76 -13.47
CA HIS A 79 12.25 5.14 -12.15
C HIS A 79 12.34 6.17 -10.99
N SER A 80 11.83 7.38 -11.21
CA SER A 80 11.92 8.53 -10.29
C SER A 80 10.53 9.09 -9.98
N PRO A 81 9.65 8.30 -9.34
CA PRO A 81 8.29 8.73 -9.05
C PRO A 81 8.23 9.83 -7.98
N ILE A 82 7.30 10.77 -8.14
CA ILE A 82 7.01 11.85 -7.19
C ILE A 82 5.72 11.50 -6.43
N TRP A 83 5.86 10.81 -5.30
CA TRP A 83 4.73 10.37 -4.49
C TRP A 83 4.07 11.51 -3.71
N SER A 84 2.76 11.39 -3.49
CA SER A 84 1.98 12.34 -2.69
C SER A 84 1.03 11.61 -1.73
N PRO A 85 1.33 11.60 -0.42
CA PRO A 85 2.51 12.19 0.24
C PRO A 85 3.81 11.41 -0.04
N ASP A 86 4.95 12.08 0.11
CA ASP A 86 6.30 11.53 -0.14
C ASP A 86 6.90 10.79 1.07
N LYS A 87 6.25 10.87 2.24
CA LYS A 87 6.69 10.24 3.48
C LYS A 87 5.56 9.49 4.17
N ILE A 88 5.93 8.37 4.79
CA ILE A 88 5.05 7.51 5.59
C ILE A 88 4.41 8.31 6.73
N ASP A 89 5.17 9.15 7.43
CA ASP A 89 4.70 9.92 8.59
C ASP A 89 3.62 10.97 8.27
N PHE A 90 3.39 11.28 6.99
CA PHE A 90 2.39 12.25 6.55
C PHE A 90 1.04 11.61 6.23
N ILE A 91 0.94 10.29 6.29
CA ILE A 91 -0.30 9.56 6.05
C ILE A 91 -1.03 9.40 7.37
N THR A 92 -2.30 9.79 7.38
CA THR A 92 -3.16 9.64 8.56
C THR A 92 -3.91 8.32 8.53
N GLU A 93 -4.24 7.78 9.72
CA GLU A 93 -5.06 6.57 9.84
C GLU A 93 -6.42 6.74 9.13
N ASN A 94 -7.06 7.90 9.27
CA ASN A 94 -8.35 8.20 8.63
C ASN A 94 -8.26 8.17 7.09
N GLU A 95 -7.16 8.63 6.48
CA GLU A 95 -6.96 8.50 5.03
C GLU A 95 -6.90 7.04 4.59
N ILE A 96 -6.25 6.18 5.37
CA ILE A 96 -6.18 4.76 5.11
C ILE A 96 -7.53 4.09 5.32
N GLU A 97 -8.22 4.36 6.42
CA GLU A 97 -9.56 3.82 6.69
C GLU A 97 -10.57 4.20 5.59
N ASN A 98 -10.46 5.40 5.00
CA ASN A 98 -11.30 5.80 3.88
C ASN A 98 -11.12 4.92 2.63
N ILE A 99 -9.94 4.30 2.45
CA ILE A 99 -9.70 3.34 1.38
C ILE A 99 -10.51 2.05 1.61
N PHE A 100 -10.72 1.67 2.86
CA PHE A 100 -11.48 0.47 3.24
C PHE A 100 -12.98 0.71 3.46
N LYS A 101 -13.47 1.94 3.25
CA LYS A 101 -14.91 2.23 3.18
C LYS A 101 -15.51 1.70 1.88
N PHE A 102 -15.93 0.44 1.91
CA PHE A 102 -16.44 -0.30 0.76
C PHE A 102 -17.87 0.09 0.40
N ASP A 103 -18.11 0.17 -0.91
CA ASP A 103 -19.41 0.40 -1.51
C ASP A 103 -20.10 -0.95 -1.74
N GLN A 104 -21.19 -1.20 -1.03
CA GLN A 104 -21.95 -2.45 -1.13
C GLN A 104 -22.72 -2.59 -2.46
N SER A 105 -22.87 -1.50 -3.20
CA SER A 105 -23.45 -1.51 -4.55
C SER A 105 -22.44 -1.89 -5.62
N LEU A 106 -21.14 -1.64 -5.38
CA LEU A 106 -20.07 -2.00 -6.30
C LEU A 106 -19.81 -3.49 -6.20
N ARG A 107 -20.15 -4.24 -7.25
CA ARG A 107 -19.87 -5.68 -7.32
C ARG A 107 -18.92 -6.01 -8.45
N LEU A 108 -17.93 -6.85 -8.14
CA LEU A 108 -17.23 -7.60 -9.15
C LEU A 108 -18.23 -8.60 -9.75
N TYR A 109 -18.75 -8.30 -10.94
CA TYR A 109 -19.72 -9.16 -11.63
C TYR A 109 -19.05 -10.50 -12.03
N ASP A 110 -19.82 -11.59 -11.98
CA ASP A 110 -19.47 -12.93 -12.45
C ASP A 110 -18.35 -13.71 -11.74
N MET A 111 -18.38 -13.78 -10.41
CA MET A 111 -17.74 -14.89 -9.69
C MET A 111 -18.76 -15.97 -9.35
N LYS A 112 -19.01 -16.88 -10.30
CA LYS A 112 -19.72 -18.15 -10.07
C LYS A 112 -18.86 -19.11 -9.24
#